data_AF-A0A928SPP1-F1
#
_entry.id   AF-A0A928SPP1-F1
#
_cell.length_a   1.000
_cell.length_b   1.000
_cell.length_c   1.000
_cell.angle_alpha   90.00
_cell.angle_beta   90.00
_cell.angle_gamma   90.00
#
_symmetry.space_group_name_H-M   'P 1'
#
loop_
_entity.id
_entity.type
_entity.pdbx_description
1 polymer ?
#
loop_
_entity_poly.entity_id
_entity_poly.type
_entity_poly.pdbx_seq_one_letter_code
_entity_poly.pdbx_strand_id
1 'polypeptide(L)'
;MNPVAGRSSVFALLGALSLGCSAELESYSTDADTASSAHALVTVQRSVAADGSAARADVLAGFVRVPADVDSRPLYELLGLRAAMPALGQCREKSLGPDAAPPLSGVGRVELLEAGDVWVGAPGSETTLAPHAFPTVTEQIAGVLYASRDRSASAFPAASSYSVRTVGGPSMPALNITREAPVELDSVAVGGVALAEVKELGTGAPIDVTWGVGASGDIVVAELATQDGVVACAFRDDMGTGTIPAGKLVHSGAGRFSLSRIRTASFRAPGVDFGELWFQFELGASVTFKP
;
A
#
# COMPACT_ATOMS: atom_id res chain seq x y z
N MET A 1 8.85 -77.63 48.32
CA MET A 1 8.04 -78.88 48.27
C MET A 1 6.72 -78.54 47.59
N ASN A 2 6.37 -79.35 46.57
CA ASN A 2 5.18 -79.34 45.66
C ASN A 2 3.82 -79.10 46.37
N PRO A 3 2.63 -79.02 45.71
CA PRO A 3 2.25 -79.19 44.27
C PRO A 3 1.19 -78.15 43.74
N VAL A 4 1.00 -77.87 42.43
CA VAL A 4 0.09 -78.46 41.37
C VAL A 4 -1.12 -77.60 40.97
N ALA A 5 -1.37 -77.57 39.64
CA ALA A 5 -2.59 -77.34 38.84
C ALA A 5 -3.45 -76.10 39.13
N GLY A 6 -3.96 -75.37 38.14
CA GLY A 6 -4.24 -75.68 36.75
C GLY A 6 -5.65 -75.15 36.44
N ARG A 7 -5.83 -74.48 35.31
CA ARG A 7 -7.07 -74.46 34.50
C ARG A 7 -6.94 -73.47 33.35
N SER A 8 -6.97 -74.02 32.15
CA SER A 8 -7.31 -73.32 30.92
C SER A 8 -8.76 -72.81 31.01
N SER A 9 -8.97 -71.54 30.67
CA SER A 9 -10.27 -71.05 30.25
C SER A 9 -10.08 -70.21 29.00
N VAL A 10 -10.50 -70.82 27.89
CA VAL A 10 -10.79 -70.24 26.60
C VAL A 10 -11.82 -69.14 26.81
N PHE A 11 -11.47 -67.87 26.57
CA PHE A 11 -12.44 -66.79 26.46
C PHE A 11 -12.62 -66.44 24.99
N ALA A 12 -13.86 -66.64 24.55
CA ALA A 12 -14.34 -66.38 23.21
C ALA A 12 -14.20 -64.89 22.86
N LEU A 13 -13.57 -64.61 21.72
CA LEU A 13 -13.71 -63.34 21.02
C LEU A 13 -15.17 -63.22 20.54
N LEU A 14 -15.97 -62.38 21.20
CA LEU A 14 -17.16 -61.80 20.57
C LEU A 14 -16.73 -60.55 19.80
N GLY A 15 -16.70 -60.68 18.48
CA GLY A 15 -16.56 -59.56 17.56
C GLY A 15 -17.83 -58.71 17.59
N ALA A 16 -17.73 -57.49 18.10
CA ALA A 16 -18.67 -56.43 17.80
C ALA A 16 -18.30 -55.85 16.44
N LEU A 17 -19.04 -56.24 15.40
CA LEU A 17 -19.05 -55.56 14.10
C LEU A 17 -19.76 -54.22 14.28
N SER A 18 -19.02 -53.20 14.73
CA SER A 18 -19.39 -51.82 14.48
C SER A 18 -19.24 -51.57 12.98
N LEU A 19 -20.36 -51.52 12.26
CA LEU A 19 -20.47 -50.83 10.97
C LEU A 19 -20.30 -49.33 11.24
N GLY A 20 -19.08 -48.92 11.57
CA GLY A 20 -18.68 -47.53 11.43
C GLY A 20 -18.54 -47.28 9.93
N CYS A 21 -19.37 -46.38 9.39
CA CYS A 21 -19.08 -45.76 8.11
C CYS A 21 -17.72 -45.08 8.26
N SER A 22 -16.67 -45.78 7.87
CA SER A 22 -15.42 -45.15 7.48
C SER A 22 -15.74 -44.45 6.18
N ALA A 23 -16.39 -43.29 6.27
CA ALA A 23 -16.22 -42.30 5.24
C ALA A 23 -14.72 -42.04 5.26
N GLU A 24 -14.01 -42.48 4.21
CA GLU A 24 -12.84 -41.75 3.81
C GLU A 24 -13.28 -40.29 3.84
N LEU A 25 -12.70 -39.51 4.76
CA LEU A 25 -12.52 -38.11 4.47
C LEU A 25 -11.80 -38.16 3.12
N GLU A 26 -12.55 -37.96 2.04
CA GLU A 26 -12.01 -37.36 0.84
C GLU A 26 -11.22 -36.18 1.40
N SER A 27 -9.91 -36.38 1.49
CA SER A 27 -9.01 -35.25 1.45
C SER A 27 -9.42 -34.59 0.16
N TYR A 28 -10.22 -33.53 0.27
CA TYR A 28 -10.19 -32.45 -0.68
C TYR A 28 -8.75 -31.93 -0.61
N SER A 29 -7.81 -32.66 -1.22
CA SER A 29 -6.75 -32.06 -1.97
C SER A 29 -7.47 -31.32 -3.08
N THR A 30 -7.97 -30.13 -2.76
CA THR A 30 -8.08 -29.04 -3.72
C THR A 30 -6.64 -28.68 -4.11
N ASP A 31 -5.96 -29.62 -4.78
CA ASP A 31 -4.93 -29.38 -5.78
C ASP A 31 -5.66 -28.95 -7.06
N ALA A 32 -6.57 -27.99 -6.93
CA ALA A 32 -6.56 -26.91 -7.87
C ALA A 32 -5.55 -25.94 -7.26
N ASP A 33 -4.28 -26.12 -7.61
CA ASP A 33 -3.30 -25.03 -7.64
C ASP A 33 -3.91 -23.95 -8.53
N THR A 34 -4.87 -23.19 -8.02
CA THR A 34 -5.28 -21.93 -8.60
C THR A 34 -4.02 -21.11 -8.50
N ALA A 35 -3.31 -20.99 -9.63
CA ALA A 35 -2.03 -20.29 -9.69
C ALA A 35 -2.17 -19.01 -8.88
N SER A 36 -1.40 -18.88 -7.80
CA SER A 36 -1.41 -17.70 -6.95
C SER A 36 -0.06 -17.04 -7.06
N SER A 37 -0.05 -15.72 -7.08
CA SER A 37 1.17 -14.93 -7.09
C SER A 37 1.38 -14.30 -5.71
N ALA A 38 2.62 -14.31 -5.26
CA ALA A 38 3.05 -13.62 -4.05
C ALA A 38 3.55 -12.20 -4.39
N HIS A 39 3.02 -11.22 -3.69
CA HIS A 39 3.26 -9.81 -3.90
C HIS A 39 3.88 -9.18 -2.66
N ALA A 40 4.84 -8.27 -2.85
CA ALA A 40 5.45 -7.51 -1.76
C ALA A 40 5.33 -6.01 -2.06
N LEU A 41 4.50 -5.31 -1.31
CA LEU A 41 4.24 -3.89 -1.51
C LEU A 41 4.71 -3.10 -0.30
N VAL A 42 5.49 -2.06 -0.56
CA VAL A 42 5.95 -1.13 0.48
C VAL A 42 5.70 0.28 0.00
N THR A 43 4.91 1.03 0.76
CA THR A 43 4.59 2.42 0.52
C THR A 43 5.32 3.29 1.52
N VAL A 44 6.06 4.29 1.00
CA VAL A 44 6.75 5.32 1.78
C VAL A 44 6.13 6.65 1.40
N GLN A 45 5.38 7.23 2.33
CA GLN A 45 4.81 8.56 2.20
C GLN A 45 5.62 9.54 3.02
N ARG A 46 5.94 10.68 2.42
CA ARG A 46 6.63 11.79 3.09
C ARG A 46 5.88 13.07 2.74
N SER A 47 5.60 13.91 3.73
CA SER A 47 4.96 15.19 3.52
C SER A 47 5.73 16.30 4.20
N VAL A 48 5.90 17.40 3.45
CA VAL A 48 6.56 18.63 3.88
C VAL A 48 5.59 19.78 3.66
N ALA A 49 5.50 20.69 4.62
CA ALA A 49 4.73 21.91 4.46
C ALA A 49 5.61 22.98 3.79
N ALA A 50 5.05 23.73 2.86
CA ALA A 50 5.76 24.79 2.14
C ALA A 50 6.21 25.94 3.04
N ASP A 51 5.59 26.09 4.22
CA ASP A 51 5.96 27.09 5.24
C ASP A 51 7.20 26.68 6.07
N GLY A 52 7.81 25.52 5.78
CA GLY A 52 8.97 25.02 6.49
C GLY A 52 8.67 24.30 7.80
N SER A 53 7.40 24.01 8.10
CA SER A 53 7.02 23.16 9.24
C SER A 53 7.64 21.76 9.13
N ALA A 54 7.78 21.10 10.28
CA ALA A 54 8.43 19.80 10.37
C ALA A 54 7.80 18.77 9.42
N ALA A 55 8.67 18.10 8.66
CA ALA A 55 8.26 17.02 7.78
C ALA A 55 7.73 15.82 8.57
N ARG A 56 6.80 15.08 7.96
CA ARG A 56 6.27 13.80 8.46
C ARG A 56 6.54 12.73 7.42
N ALA A 57 6.71 11.49 7.87
CA ALA A 57 6.72 10.35 6.97
C ALA A 57 5.98 9.16 7.59
N ASP A 58 5.36 8.36 6.74
CA ASP A 58 4.59 7.18 7.10
C ASP A 58 5.02 6.04 6.17
N VAL A 59 5.21 4.84 6.72
CA VAL A 59 5.51 3.63 5.94
C VAL A 59 4.49 2.56 6.23
N LEU A 60 4.00 1.93 5.16
CA LEU A 60 3.12 0.78 5.21
C LEU A 60 3.68 -0.32 4.30
N ALA A 61 3.78 -1.54 4.80
CA ALA A 61 4.18 -2.70 4.02
C ALA A 61 3.15 -3.83 4.15
N GLY A 62 2.93 -4.53 3.04
CA GLY A 62 2.02 -5.67 2.94
C GLY A 62 2.59 -6.72 2.01
N PHE A 63 2.51 -7.98 2.44
CA PHE A 63 2.91 -9.14 1.65
C PHE A 63 1.65 -9.93 1.37
N VAL A 64 1.31 -10.15 0.10
CA VAL A 64 -0.04 -10.56 -0.29
C VAL A 64 0.03 -11.74 -1.22
N ARG A 65 -0.76 -12.78 -0.97
CA ARG A 65 -1.01 -13.84 -1.95
C ARG A 65 -2.30 -13.53 -2.69
N VAL A 66 -2.19 -13.39 -4.00
CA VAL A 66 -3.30 -13.02 -4.89
C VAL A 66 -3.58 -14.18 -5.85
N PRO A 67 -4.84 -14.62 -6.00
CA PRO A 67 -5.21 -15.57 -7.05
C PRO A 67 -4.95 -15.00 -8.45
N ALA A 68 -4.51 -15.82 -9.42
CA ALA A 68 -4.12 -15.36 -10.76
C ALA A 68 -5.27 -14.74 -11.57
N ASP A 69 -6.53 -15.01 -11.21
CA ASP A 69 -7.73 -14.48 -11.86
C ASP A 69 -8.21 -13.14 -11.27
N VAL A 70 -7.58 -12.64 -10.19
CA VAL A 70 -7.97 -11.40 -9.51
C VAL A 70 -7.11 -10.22 -9.99
N ASP A 71 -7.75 -9.12 -10.41
CA ASP A 71 -7.03 -7.84 -10.60
C ASP A 71 -6.58 -7.32 -9.23
N SER A 72 -5.26 -7.28 -9.07
CA SER A 72 -4.63 -6.95 -7.79
C SER A 72 -4.59 -5.44 -7.50
N ARG A 73 -4.80 -4.56 -8.48
CA ARG A 73 -4.67 -3.12 -8.26
C ARG A 73 -5.73 -2.53 -7.32
N PRO A 74 -7.04 -2.82 -7.50
CA PRO A 74 -8.07 -2.35 -6.56
C PRO A 74 -7.86 -2.88 -5.14
N LEU A 75 -7.28 -4.09 -5.02
CA LEU A 75 -6.93 -4.67 -3.73
C LEU A 75 -5.87 -3.84 -3.00
N TYR A 76 -4.84 -3.34 -3.69
CA TYR A 76 -3.82 -2.51 -3.04
C TYR A 76 -4.35 -1.17 -2.58
N GLU A 77 -5.27 -0.58 -3.35
CA GLU A 77 -5.96 0.65 -2.96
C GLU A 77 -6.82 0.43 -1.71
N LEU A 78 -7.55 -0.70 -1.67
CA LEU A 78 -8.34 -1.09 -0.51
C LEU A 78 -7.49 -1.32 0.75
N LEU A 79 -6.31 -1.92 0.59
CA LEU A 79 -5.36 -2.17 1.69
C LEU A 79 -4.59 -0.91 2.11
N GLY A 80 -4.77 0.22 1.43
CA GLY A 80 -3.99 1.44 1.64
C GLY A 80 -2.53 1.32 1.22
N LEU A 81 -2.16 0.23 0.54
CA LEU A 81 -0.80 -0.02 0.03
C LEU A 81 -0.51 0.78 -1.24
N ARG A 82 -1.53 1.38 -1.86
CA ARG A 82 -1.39 2.31 -2.99
C ARG A 82 -2.49 3.36 -2.95
N ALA A 83 -2.18 4.60 -3.27
CA ALA A 83 -3.21 5.59 -3.53
C ALA A 83 -3.72 5.44 -4.98
N ALA A 84 -5.03 5.55 -5.17
CA ALA A 84 -5.60 5.59 -6.51
C ALA A 84 -5.09 6.85 -7.23
N MET A 85 -4.54 6.72 -8.43
CA MET A 85 -4.00 7.86 -9.19
C MET A 85 -4.83 8.14 -10.44
N PRO A 86 -5.00 9.42 -10.85
CA PRO A 86 -5.47 9.74 -12.18
C PRO A 86 -4.53 9.18 -13.25
N ALA A 87 -5.06 8.91 -14.44
CA ALA A 87 -4.20 8.65 -15.60
C ALA A 87 -3.36 9.90 -15.95
N LEU A 88 -2.20 9.70 -16.58
CA LEU A 88 -1.35 10.80 -17.01
C LEU A 88 -2.11 11.77 -17.92
N GLY A 89 -2.02 13.07 -17.62
CA GLY A 89 -2.73 14.14 -18.33
C GLY A 89 -4.22 14.23 -18.00
N GLN A 90 -4.71 13.48 -17.01
CA GLN A 90 -6.09 13.50 -16.57
C GLN A 90 -6.23 14.04 -15.15
N CYS A 91 -7.40 14.57 -14.86
CA CYS A 91 -7.84 14.95 -13.52
C CYS A 91 -8.99 14.06 -13.07
N ARG A 92 -8.99 13.68 -11.80
CA ARG A 92 -10.07 12.96 -11.15
C ARG A 92 -10.57 13.75 -9.95
N GLU A 93 -11.88 13.92 -9.87
CA GLU A 93 -12.58 14.45 -8.71
C GLU A 93 -12.95 13.28 -7.79
N LYS A 94 -12.78 13.48 -6.48
CA LYS A 94 -13.25 12.59 -5.44
C LYS A 94 -14.13 13.41 -4.50
N SER A 95 -15.42 13.06 -4.46
CA SER A 95 -16.33 13.61 -3.46
C SER A 95 -16.00 13.00 -2.10
N LEU A 96 -16.03 13.79 -1.03
CA LEU A 96 -15.81 13.30 0.33
C LEU A 96 -17.05 12.60 0.94
N GLY A 97 -18.03 12.26 0.09
CA GLY A 97 -19.21 11.48 0.49
C GLY A 97 -18.86 10.02 0.79
N PRO A 98 -19.83 9.23 1.31
CA PRO A 98 -19.67 7.79 1.46
C PRO A 98 -19.65 7.14 0.07
N ASP A 99 -18.53 7.28 -0.64
CA ASP A 99 -18.27 6.51 -1.83
C ASP A 99 -18.28 5.05 -1.41
N ALA A 100 -19.23 4.30 -1.99
CA ALA A 100 -19.33 2.88 -1.81
C ALA A 100 -17.96 2.28 -2.10
N ALA A 101 -17.34 1.65 -1.10
CA ALA A 101 -16.14 0.85 -1.32
C ALA A 101 -16.41 -0.03 -2.56
N PRO A 102 -15.45 -0.09 -3.51
CA PRO A 102 -15.66 -0.86 -4.73
C PRO A 102 -16.13 -2.27 -4.35
N PRO A 103 -17.19 -2.80 -4.99
CA PRO A 103 -17.77 -4.07 -4.59
C PRO A 103 -16.68 -5.15 -4.64
N LEU A 104 -16.45 -5.83 -3.52
CA LEU A 104 -15.53 -6.96 -3.41
C LEU A 104 -16.08 -8.24 -4.08
N SER A 105 -17.21 -8.11 -4.79
CA SER A 105 -17.83 -9.17 -5.57
C SER A 105 -16.84 -9.65 -6.64
N GLY A 106 -16.23 -10.81 -6.43
CA GLY A 106 -15.25 -11.40 -7.33
C GLY A 106 -13.79 -11.32 -6.85
N VAL A 107 -13.52 -10.72 -5.68
CA VAL A 107 -12.22 -10.88 -5.03
C VAL A 107 -12.20 -12.27 -4.38
N GLY A 108 -11.38 -13.18 -4.91
CA GLY A 108 -11.10 -14.46 -4.27
C GLY A 108 -10.51 -14.27 -2.87
N ARG A 109 -10.32 -15.34 -2.10
CA ARG A 109 -9.67 -15.22 -0.79
C ARG A 109 -8.25 -14.67 -0.96
N VAL A 110 -8.01 -13.49 -0.41
CA VAL A 110 -6.71 -12.82 -0.38
C VAL A 110 -6.09 -13.02 1.00
N GLU A 111 -4.84 -13.44 1.02
CA GLU A 111 -4.11 -13.66 2.28
C GLU A 111 -2.98 -12.65 2.40
N LEU A 112 -2.94 -11.93 3.53
CA LEU A 112 -1.81 -11.11 3.94
C LEU A 112 -0.81 -11.98 4.70
N LEU A 113 0.32 -12.26 4.05
CA LEU A 113 1.36 -13.16 4.54
C LEU A 113 2.17 -12.52 5.67
N GLU A 114 2.49 -13.31 6.68
CA GLU A 114 3.44 -12.94 7.72
C GLU A 114 4.88 -13.02 7.17
N ALA A 115 5.64 -11.94 7.35
CA ALA A 115 7.01 -11.80 6.88
C ALA A 115 8.05 -11.72 8.02
N GLY A 116 7.65 -12.06 9.25
CA GLY A 116 8.47 -11.89 10.45
C GLY A 116 8.72 -10.41 10.76
N ASP A 117 9.90 -10.08 11.27
CA ASP A 117 10.32 -8.70 11.46
C ASP A 117 10.60 -8.03 10.12
N VAL A 118 10.16 -6.78 9.97
CA VAL A 118 10.29 -5.98 8.74
C VAL A 118 11.02 -4.69 9.05
N TRP A 119 12.10 -4.42 8.32
CA TRP A 119 12.86 -3.18 8.39
C TRP A 119 12.79 -2.41 7.09
N VAL A 120 12.62 -1.09 7.20
CA VAL A 120 12.63 -0.17 6.05
C VAL A 120 13.41 1.08 6.42
N GLY A 121 14.20 1.60 5.50
CA GLY A 121 14.77 2.94 5.62
C GLY A 121 16.03 3.13 4.78
N ALA A 122 16.67 4.27 4.96
CA ALA A 122 17.94 4.60 4.32
C ALA A 122 19.15 4.14 5.18
N PRO A 123 20.36 4.08 4.61
CA PRO A 123 21.58 3.78 5.37
C PRO A 123 21.73 4.66 6.62
N GLY A 124 21.84 4.01 7.78
CA GLY A 124 22.00 4.70 9.07
C GLY A 124 20.69 5.17 9.72
N SER A 125 19.54 4.98 9.07
CA SER A 125 18.23 5.45 9.57
C SER A 125 17.10 4.43 9.35
N GLU A 126 17.41 3.13 9.35
CA GLU A 126 16.42 2.07 9.24
C GLU A 126 15.50 2.03 10.47
N THR A 127 14.21 1.78 10.23
CA THR A 127 13.22 1.56 11.28
C THR A 127 12.58 0.19 11.16
N THR A 128 12.18 -0.36 12.30
CA THR A 128 11.42 -1.62 12.35
C THR A 128 9.93 -1.29 12.28
N LEU A 129 9.22 -1.92 11.35
CA LEU A 129 7.78 -1.75 11.22
C LEU A 129 7.04 -2.62 12.26
N ALA A 130 5.97 -2.08 12.82
CA ALA A 130 5.10 -2.80 13.74
C ALA A 130 4.08 -3.65 12.97
N PRO A 131 3.92 -4.94 13.30
CA PRO A 131 2.85 -5.74 12.73
C PRO A 131 1.49 -5.33 13.31
N HIS A 132 0.49 -5.29 12.44
CA HIS A 132 -0.90 -5.00 12.75
C HIS A 132 -1.78 -6.07 12.09
N ALA A 133 -2.57 -6.78 12.90
CA ALA A 133 -3.59 -7.66 12.38
C ALA A 133 -4.60 -6.83 11.57
N PHE A 134 -4.77 -7.18 10.30
CA PHE A 134 -5.77 -6.54 9.47
C PHE A 134 -7.15 -7.07 9.89
N PRO A 135 -8.11 -6.20 10.22
CA PRO A 135 -9.44 -6.67 10.58
C PRO A 135 -10.04 -7.41 9.38
N THR A 136 -10.74 -8.50 9.64
CA THR A 136 -11.46 -9.24 8.58
C THR A 136 -12.61 -8.37 8.06
N VAL A 137 -12.35 -7.54 7.04
CA VAL A 137 -13.34 -6.55 6.51
C VAL A 137 -14.47 -7.24 5.73
N THR A 138 -14.20 -8.44 5.26
CA THR A 138 -15.12 -9.46 4.76
C THR A 138 -14.37 -10.78 5.01
N GLU A 139 -15.00 -11.96 5.03
CA GLU A 139 -14.29 -13.25 5.18
C GLU A 139 -13.23 -13.55 4.07
N GLN A 140 -12.91 -12.56 3.24
CA GLN A 140 -12.07 -12.62 2.06
C GLN A 140 -10.65 -12.08 2.29
N ILE A 141 -10.41 -11.20 3.28
CA ILE A 141 -9.08 -10.61 3.55
C ILE A 141 -8.71 -10.83 5.01
N ALA A 142 -7.59 -11.50 5.25
CA ALA A 142 -7.06 -11.73 6.60
C ALA A 142 -5.52 -11.73 6.59
N GLY A 143 -4.92 -11.39 7.74
CA GLY A 143 -3.48 -11.51 7.99
C GLY A 143 -2.87 -10.22 8.57
N VAL A 144 -1.64 -9.89 8.15
CA VAL A 144 -0.82 -8.84 8.80
C VAL A 144 -0.38 -7.75 7.84
N LEU A 145 -0.52 -6.48 8.25
CA LEU A 145 0.15 -5.32 7.66
C LEU A 145 1.21 -4.80 8.60
N TYR A 146 2.22 -4.10 8.07
CA TYR A 146 3.34 -3.58 8.83
C TYR A 146 3.40 -2.06 8.69
N ALA A 147 3.44 -1.32 9.79
CA ALA A 147 3.44 0.15 9.75
C ALA A 147 4.53 0.79 10.63
N SER A 148 5.00 1.98 10.23
CA SER A 148 5.93 2.78 11.05
C SER A 148 5.25 3.29 12.33
N ARG A 149 5.99 3.33 13.45
CA ARG A 149 5.45 3.73 14.77
C ARG A 149 5.43 5.24 15.03
N ASP A 150 6.53 5.92 14.74
CA ASP A 150 6.82 7.29 15.20
C ASP A 150 6.58 8.37 14.13
N ARG A 151 6.26 7.95 12.91
CA ARG A 151 5.99 8.79 11.74
C ARG A 151 7.08 9.85 11.45
N SER A 152 8.30 9.50 11.82
CA SER A 152 9.45 10.41 11.76
C SER A 152 9.97 10.52 10.33
N ALA A 153 10.05 11.76 9.83
CA ALA A 153 10.63 12.06 8.52
C ALA A 153 12.16 11.85 8.46
N SER A 154 12.84 11.78 9.60
CA SER A 154 14.30 11.60 9.64
C SER A 154 14.76 10.20 9.21
N ALA A 155 13.93 9.19 9.43
CA ALA A 155 14.19 7.81 8.98
C ALA A 155 14.04 7.63 7.46
N PHE A 156 13.34 8.57 6.82
CA PHE A 156 12.92 8.49 5.43
C PHE A 156 13.33 9.76 4.66
N PRO A 157 14.64 9.98 4.46
CA PRO A 157 15.16 11.08 3.67
C PRO A 157 14.86 10.89 2.18
N ALA A 158 14.74 12.00 1.44
CA ALA A 158 14.61 11.92 0.00
C ALA A 158 15.96 11.64 -0.69
N ALA A 159 15.92 11.39 -2.01
CA ALA A 159 17.10 11.17 -2.84
C ALA A 159 18.08 10.14 -2.26
N SER A 160 17.55 9.12 -1.58
CA SER A 160 18.32 8.13 -0.83
C SER A 160 17.98 6.73 -1.31
N SER A 161 18.93 5.81 -1.12
CA SER A 161 18.73 4.39 -1.38
C SER A 161 18.03 3.76 -0.18
N TYR A 162 16.89 3.12 -0.38
CA TYR A 162 16.09 2.50 0.68
C TYR A 162 16.26 0.99 0.65
N SER A 163 16.58 0.40 1.80
CA SER A 163 16.51 -1.04 2.01
C SER A 163 15.12 -1.44 2.53
N VAL A 164 14.63 -2.58 2.06
CA VAL A 164 13.55 -3.32 2.70
C VAL A 164 14.06 -4.70 3.01
N ARG A 165 14.01 -5.06 4.29
CA ARG A 165 14.53 -6.32 4.81
C ARG A 165 13.44 -7.02 5.62
N THR A 166 13.34 -8.33 5.45
CA THR A 166 12.44 -9.17 6.26
C THR A 166 13.17 -10.42 6.73
N VAL A 167 12.78 -10.95 7.90
CA VAL A 167 13.27 -12.28 8.35
C VAL A 167 12.62 -13.40 7.56
N GLY A 168 11.42 -13.17 7.03
CA GLY A 168 10.56 -14.20 6.45
C GLY A 168 9.66 -14.84 7.52
N GLY A 169 8.65 -15.56 7.05
CA GLY A 169 7.70 -16.32 7.85
C GLY A 169 7.38 -17.67 7.20
N PRO A 170 6.39 -18.41 7.72
CA PRO A 170 6.07 -19.77 7.25
C PRO A 170 5.77 -19.86 5.74
N SER A 171 5.15 -18.82 5.19
CA SER A 171 4.67 -18.76 3.81
C SER A 171 5.38 -17.71 2.96
N MET A 172 6.44 -17.09 3.47
CA MET A 172 7.15 -15.97 2.84
C MET A 172 8.66 -16.05 3.18
N PRO A 173 9.56 -16.22 2.20
CA PRO A 173 10.99 -16.23 2.49
C PRO A 173 11.49 -14.84 2.93
N ALA A 174 12.70 -14.82 3.49
CA ALA A 174 13.40 -13.58 3.78
C ALA A 174 13.58 -12.74 2.51
N LEU A 175 13.35 -11.43 2.63
CA LEU A 175 13.50 -10.45 1.57
C LEU A 175 14.64 -9.50 1.93
N ASN A 176 15.46 -9.13 0.94
CA ASN A 176 16.42 -8.03 1.06
C ASN A 176 16.55 -7.35 -0.30
N ILE A 177 15.96 -6.17 -0.43
CA ILE A 177 15.97 -5.37 -1.66
C ILE A 177 16.36 -3.94 -1.36
N THR A 178 16.86 -3.27 -2.39
CA THR A 178 17.25 -1.85 -2.32
C THR A 178 16.67 -1.09 -3.50
N ARG A 179 16.06 0.08 -3.27
CA ARG A 179 15.52 0.95 -4.33
C ARG A 179 15.75 2.44 -4.04
N GLU A 180 15.91 3.22 -5.09
CA GLU A 180 16.16 4.66 -4.99
C GLU A 180 14.87 5.46 -4.85
N ALA A 181 14.76 6.23 -3.76
CA ALA A 181 13.69 7.20 -3.58
C ALA A 181 13.83 8.38 -4.55
N PRO A 182 12.73 9.06 -4.89
CA PRO A 182 12.78 10.27 -5.71
C PRO A 182 13.46 11.43 -4.96
N VAL A 183 13.91 12.43 -5.70
CA VAL A 183 14.34 13.71 -5.12
C VAL A 183 13.11 14.50 -4.64
N GLU A 184 13.24 15.36 -3.62
CA GLU A 184 12.12 16.20 -3.19
C GLU A 184 11.67 17.15 -4.31
N LEU A 185 10.40 17.55 -4.24
CA LEU A 185 9.91 18.65 -5.06
C LEU A 185 10.58 19.94 -4.61
N ASP A 186 11.18 20.64 -5.56
CA ASP A 186 11.77 21.96 -5.38
C ASP A 186 11.19 22.94 -6.42
N SER A 187 11.45 24.23 -6.21
CA SER A 187 11.04 25.31 -7.12
C SER A 187 9.55 25.26 -7.52
N VAL A 188 8.68 24.78 -6.62
CA VAL A 188 7.26 24.66 -6.90
C VAL A 188 6.62 26.03 -6.93
N ALA A 189 5.97 26.34 -8.05
CA ALA A 189 5.24 27.59 -8.25
C ALA A 189 3.86 27.34 -8.86
N VAL A 190 2.91 28.20 -8.50
CA VAL A 190 1.52 28.20 -8.98
C VAL A 190 1.24 29.57 -9.57
N GLY A 191 0.90 29.63 -10.87
CA GLY A 191 0.75 30.88 -11.59
C GLY A 191 2.01 31.77 -11.55
N GLY A 192 3.20 31.16 -11.44
CA GLY A 192 4.48 31.86 -11.30
C GLY A 192 4.81 32.34 -9.89
N VAL A 193 3.93 32.12 -8.90
CA VAL A 193 4.17 32.46 -7.48
C VAL A 193 4.68 31.22 -6.74
N ALA A 194 5.75 31.37 -5.95
CA ALA A 194 6.28 30.26 -5.16
C ALA A 194 5.21 29.70 -4.22
N LEU A 195 5.12 28.37 -4.09
CA LEU A 195 4.05 27.70 -3.35
C LEU A 195 3.90 28.20 -1.90
N ALA A 196 5.01 28.49 -1.22
CA ALA A 196 5.01 29.02 0.14
C ALA A 196 4.34 30.40 0.29
N GLU A 197 4.24 31.15 -0.82
CA GLU A 197 3.66 32.49 -0.87
C GLU A 197 2.21 32.49 -1.39
N VAL A 198 1.74 31.37 -1.93
CA VAL A 198 0.36 31.21 -2.42
C VAL A 198 -0.59 31.17 -1.24
N LYS A 199 -1.42 32.20 -1.10
CA LYS A 199 -2.47 32.28 -0.08
C LYS A 199 -3.85 31.98 -0.62
N GLU A 200 -4.05 32.26 -1.91
CA GLU A 200 -5.35 32.22 -2.56
C GLU A 200 -5.21 31.63 -3.96
N LEU A 201 -6.19 30.81 -4.36
CA LEU A 201 -6.28 30.22 -5.69
C LEU A 201 -7.66 30.46 -6.25
N GLY A 202 -7.73 31.01 -7.47
CA GLY A 202 -8.98 31.18 -8.19
C GLY A 202 -9.53 29.82 -8.61
N THR A 203 -10.79 29.57 -8.31
CA THR A 203 -11.61 28.50 -8.87
C THR A 203 -12.10 28.96 -10.25
N GLY A 204 -12.47 28.03 -11.13
CA GLY A 204 -13.01 28.38 -12.46
C GLY A 204 -11.99 28.87 -13.52
N ALA A 205 -10.76 29.24 -13.15
CA ALA A 205 -9.66 29.48 -14.09
C ALA A 205 -8.70 28.27 -14.15
N PRO A 206 -7.96 28.09 -15.27
CA PRO A 206 -6.86 27.13 -15.30
C PRO A 206 -5.79 27.50 -14.27
N ILE A 207 -5.21 26.50 -13.61
CA ILE A 207 -4.12 26.70 -12.64
C ILE A 207 -2.86 26.11 -13.25
N ASP A 208 -1.93 26.98 -13.63
CA ASP A 208 -0.59 26.58 -14.10
C ASP A 208 0.32 26.31 -12.91
N VAL A 209 1.04 25.20 -12.99
CA VAL A 209 1.90 24.70 -11.92
C VAL A 209 3.25 24.31 -12.52
N THR A 210 4.34 24.72 -11.89
CA THR A 210 5.71 24.36 -12.30
C THR A 210 6.48 23.78 -11.12
N TRP A 211 7.48 22.94 -11.40
CA TRP A 211 8.37 22.32 -10.41
C TRP A 211 9.73 22.02 -11.03
N GLY A 212 10.76 21.81 -10.21
CA GLY A 212 12.05 21.33 -10.71
C GLY A 212 11.95 19.88 -11.17
N VAL A 213 12.42 19.59 -12.38
CA VAL A 213 12.26 18.29 -13.05
C VAL A 213 12.91 17.14 -12.28
N GLY A 214 12.18 16.03 -12.13
CA GLY A 214 12.72 14.77 -11.61
C GLY A 214 13.07 13.76 -12.70
N ALA A 215 12.97 12.46 -12.39
CA ALA A 215 13.24 11.41 -13.36
C ALA A 215 12.05 11.21 -14.31
N SER A 216 12.31 10.82 -15.56
CA SER A 216 11.25 10.65 -16.58
C SER A 216 10.23 9.55 -16.32
N GLY A 217 10.54 8.62 -15.41
CA GLY A 217 9.61 7.59 -14.94
C GLY A 217 8.74 8.02 -13.75
N ASP A 218 9.03 9.17 -13.14
CA ASP A 218 8.27 9.68 -12.00
C ASP A 218 7.02 10.42 -12.49
N ILE A 219 6.00 10.44 -11.62
CA ILE A 219 4.73 11.11 -11.86
C ILE A 219 4.57 12.22 -10.83
N VAL A 220 4.14 13.41 -11.26
CA VAL A 220 3.74 14.48 -10.36
C VAL A 220 2.21 14.52 -10.27
N VAL A 221 1.68 14.48 -9.06
CA VAL A 221 0.24 14.61 -8.80
C VAL A 221 0.01 15.92 -8.07
N ALA A 222 -0.75 16.83 -8.69
CA ALA A 222 -1.26 18.02 -8.03
C ALA A 222 -2.62 17.69 -7.40
N GLU A 223 -2.78 17.99 -6.13
CA GLU A 223 -4.01 17.78 -5.37
C GLU A 223 -4.54 19.11 -4.80
N LEU A 224 -5.84 19.33 -4.99
CA LEU A 224 -6.59 20.46 -4.45
C LEU A 224 -7.66 19.88 -3.53
N ALA A 225 -7.49 20.05 -2.22
CA ALA A 225 -8.35 19.48 -1.22
C ALA A 225 -9.12 20.58 -0.48
N THR A 226 -10.44 20.46 -0.44
CA THR A 226 -11.36 21.29 0.34
C THR A 226 -12.17 20.41 1.30
N GLN A 227 -13.02 21.02 2.12
CA GLN A 227 -13.96 20.26 2.95
C GLN A 227 -15.02 19.51 2.13
N ASP A 228 -15.29 19.94 0.91
CA ASP A 228 -16.38 19.42 0.07
C ASP A 228 -15.90 18.40 -0.97
N GLY A 229 -14.61 18.38 -1.29
CA GLY A 229 -14.06 17.49 -2.30
C GLY A 229 -12.57 17.64 -2.52
N VAL A 230 -12.01 16.66 -3.25
CA VAL A 230 -10.61 16.60 -3.64
C VAL A 230 -10.51 16.46 -5.16
N VAL A 231 -9.63 17.23 -5.78
CA VAL A 231 -9.27 17.11 -7.20
C VAL A 231 -7.81 16.69 -7.27
N ALA A 232 -7.52 15.61 -7.99
CA ALA A 232 -6.14 15.20 -8.25
C ALA A 232 -5.89 15.18 -9.77
N CYS A 233 -4.78 15.76 -10.22
CA CYS A 233 -4.35 15.76 -11.61
C CYS A 233 -2.94 15.19 -11.72
N ALA A 234 -2.70 14.29 -12.68
CA ALA A 234 -1.42 13.62 -12.85
C ALA A 234 -0.66 14.12 -14.07
N PHE A 235 0.64 14.37 -13.91
CA PHE A 235 1.54 14.91 -14.91
C PHE A 235 2.83 14.08 -14.97
N ARG A 236 3.51 14.12 -16.12
CA ARG A 236 4.87 13.58 -16.23
C ARG A 236 5.84 14.52 -15.53
N ASP A 237 6.70 13.99 -14.68
CA ASP A 237 7.63 14.79 -13.89
C ASP A 237 8.68 15.52 -14.76
N ASP A 238 9.16 14.88 -15.83
CA ASP A 238 10.18 15.43 -16.74
C ASP A 238 9.72 16.63 -17.58
N MET A 239 8.42 16.96 -17.55
CA MET A 239 7.92 18.19 -18.15
C MET A 239 8.18 19.43 -17.29
N GLY A 240 8.33 19.27 -15.97
CA GLY A 240 8.51 20.39 -15.03
C GLY A 240 7.32 21.36 -14.95
N THR A 241 6.20 21.02 -15.58
CA THR A 241 5.02 21.87 -15.68
C THR A 241 3.76 21.04 -15.92
N GLY A 242 2.62 21.59 -15.47
CA GLY A 242 1.30 21.04 -15.66
C GLY A 242 0.24 22.12 -15.50
N THR A 243 -0.89 21.95 -16.19
CA THR A 243 -2.04 22.84 -16.06
C THR A 243 -3.22 22.03 -15.56
N ILE A 244 -3.80 22.45 -14.43
CA ILE A 244 -5.08 21.94 -13.95
C ILE A 244 -6.17 22.69 -14.74
N PRO A 245 -7.04 21.97 -15.50
CA PRO A 245 -8.05 22.61 -16.31
C PRO A 245 -9.07 23.41 -15.49
N ALA A 246 -9.56 24.51 -16.08
CA ALA A 246 -10.68 25.28 -15.56
C ALA A 246 -11.89 24.38 -15.25
N GLY A 247 -12.63 24.72 -14.20
CA GLY A 247 -13.86 24.03 -13.83
C GLY A 247 -13.68 22.66 -13.16
N LYS A 248 -12.45 22.19 -12.96
CA LYS A 248 -12.17 21.01 -12.12
C LYS A 248 -12.28 21.30 -10.64
N LEU A 249 -11.83 22.48 -10.23
CA LEU A 249 -12.06 22.98 -8.90
C LEU A 249 -13.34 23.81 -8.90
N VAL A 250 -14.42 23.21 -8.38
CA VAL A 250 -15.74 23.85 -8.23
C VAL A 250 -16.04 24.30 -6.80
N HIS A 251 -15.27 23.79 -5.83
CA HIS A 251 -15.43 24.10 -4.41
C HIS A 251 -14.56 25.29 -4.02
N SER A 252 -15.09 26.13 -3.12
CA SER A 252 -14.42 27.32 -2.59
C SER A 252 -14.27 27.23 -1.08
N GLY A 253 -13.44 28.09 -0.49
CA GLY A 253 -13.16 28.13 0.94
C GLY A 253 -11.75 27.67 1.30
N ALA A 254 -11.52 27.44 2.59
CA ALA A 254 -10.22 27.02 3.10
C ALA A 254 -9.91 25.58 2.66
N GLY A 255 -8.65 25.35 2.29
CA GLY A 255 -8.20 24.03 1.87
C GLY A 255 -6.69 23.91 1.78
N ARG A 256 -6.23 22.89 1.05
CA ARG A 256 -4.82 22.57 0.82
C ARG A 256 -4.59 22.43 -0.68
N PHE A 257 -3.48 23.00 -1.13
CA PHE A 257 -2.91 22.69 -2.43
C PHE A 257 -1.58 21.97 -2.20
N SER A 258 -1.37 20.84 -2.87
CA SER A 258 -0.14 20.06 -2.74
C SER A 258 0.29 19.45 -4.05
N LEU A 259 1.60 19.32 -4.23
CA LEU A 259 2.18 18.46 -5.25
C LEU A 259 2.83 17.27 -4.59
N SER A 260 2.65 16.09 -5.16
CA SER A 260 3.36 14.87 -4.80
C SER A 260 4.20 14.38 -5.96
N ARG A 261 5.48 14.11 -5.73
CA ARG A 261 6.29 13.32 -6.65
C ARG A 261 6.18 11.86 -6.27
N ILE A 262 5.78 11.04 -7.25
CA ILE A 262 5.52 9.63 -7.08
C ILE A 262 6.51 8.83 -7.91
N ARG A 263 7.23 7.92 -7.23
CA ARG A 263 8.11 6.95 -7.88
C ARG A 263 7.63 5.54 -7.56
N THR A 264 7.49 4.74 -8.60
CA THR A 264 7.18 3.31 -8.48
C THR A 264 8.42 2.50 -8.88
N ALA A 265 8.97 1.74 -7.94
CA ALA A 265 10.17 0.95 -8.13
C ALA A 265 9.87 -0.55 -8.01
N SER A 266 9.66 -1.21 -9.15
CA SER A 266 9.33 -2.64 -9.18
C SER A 266 10.54 -3.54 -8.88
N PHE A 267 10.27 -4.73 -8.38
CA PHE A 267 11.28 -5.76 -8.11
C PHE A 267 10.72 -7.18 -8.19
N ARG A 268 11.62 -8.16 -8.21
CA ARG A 268 11.35 -9.58 -8.01
C ARG A 268 12.36 -10.11 -7.02
N ALA A 269 11.97 -11.11 -6.25
CA ALA A 269 12.83 -11.79 -5.28
C ALA A 269 12.38 -13.25 -5.12
N PRO A 270 13.20 -14.14 -4.53
CA PRO A 270 12.74 -15.48 -4.19
C PRO A 270 11.43 -15.42 -3.40
N GLY A 271 10.42 -16.19 -3.81
CA GLY A 271 9.08 -16.20 -3.21
C GLY A 271 8.24 -14.93 -3.38
N VAL A 272 8.68 -13.98 -4.22
CA VAL A 272 7.94 -12.77 -4.60
C VAL A 272 7.86 -12.67 -6.11
N ASP A 273 6.69 -12.93 -6.65
CA ASP A 273 6.40 -12.84 -8.08
C ASP A 273 6.33 -11.38 -8.54
N PHE A 274 5.83 -10.49 -7.69
CA PHE A 274 5.74 -9.05 -7.95
C PHE A 274 6.05 -8.22 -6.70
N GLY A 275 7.10 -7.42 -6.77
CA GLY A 275 7.45 -6.46 -5.72
C GLY A 275 7.30 -5.02 -6.20
N GLU A 276 6.85 -4.13 -5.31
CA GLU A 276 6.78 -2.69 -5.57
C GLU A 276 7.19 -1.90 -4.33
N LEU A 277 8.13 -0.97 -4.51
CA LEU A 277 8.33 0.16 -3.59
C LEU A 277 7.70 1.40 -4.19
N TRP A 278 6.70 1.93 -3.53
CA TRP A 278 5.96 3.10 -3.94
C TRP A 278 6.29 4.28 -3.03
N PHE A 279 6.94 5.30 -3.59
CA PHE A 279 7.30 6.51 -2.88
C PHE A 279 6.34 7.63 -3.27
N GLN A 280 5.82 8.37 -2.29
CA GLN A 280 5.04 9.59 -2.50
C GLN A 280 5.60 10.69 -1.62
N PHE A 281 6.31 11.64 -2.23
CA PHE A 281 6.90 12.78 -1.53
C PHE A 281 6.12 14.04 -1.86
N GLU A 282 5.42 14.56 -0.87
CA GLU A 282 4.50 15.67 -0.97
C GLU A 282 5.11 16.97 -0.44
N LEU A 283 4.87 18.06 -1.18
CA LEU A 283 5.02 19.43 -0.73
C LEU A 283 3.64 20.12 -0.80
N GLY A 284 3.16 20.67 0.31
CA GLY A 284 1.83 21.28 0.36
C GLY A 284 1.74 22.58 1.13
N ALA A 285 0.77 23.42 0.77
CA ALA A 285 0.45 24.69 1.43
C ALA A 285 -1.05 24.79 1.74
N SER A 286 -1.37 25.48 2.84
CA SER A 286 -2.75 25.89 3.12
C SER A 286 -3.10 27.11 2.26
N VAL A 287 -4.26 27.04 1.60
CA VAL A 287 -4.72 28.06 0.66
C VAL A 287 -6.21 28.33 0.87
N THR A 288 -6.69 29.48 0.38
CA THR A 288 -8.11 29.77 0.25
C THR A 288 -8.52 29.73 -1.22
N PHE A 289 -9.43 28.84 -1.58
CA PHE A 289 -10.00 28.75 -2.91
C PHE A 289 -11.11 29.78 -3.08
N LYS A 290 -11.00 30.66 -4.08
CA LYS A 290 -11.95 31.77 -4.32
C LYS A 290 -12.72 31.57 -5.63
N PRO A 291 -14.02 31.88 -5.68
CA PRO A 291 -14.79 31.92 -6.93
C PRO A 291 -14.17 32.82 -7.98
#